data_AF-W7DR42-F1
#
_entry.id   AF-W7DR42-F1
#
_cell.length_a   1.000
_cell.length_b   1.000
_cell.length_c   1.000
_cell.angle_alpha   90.00
_cell.angle_beta   90.00
_cell.angle_gamma   90.00
#
_symmetry.space_group_name_H-M   'P 1'
#
loop_
_entity.id
_entity.type
_entity.pdbx_description
1 polymer ?
#
loop_
_entity_poly.entity_id
_entity_poly.type
_entity_poly.pdbx_seq_one_letter_code
_entity_poly.pdbx_strand_id
1 'polypeptide(L)'
;MKQRNIFVKKSETNRITKEVVEDSLNEFLTYLNPKKAIDLLNTFSAVLEEKLGQKIDSAHKINLLIHVGCALERTVINDSLIYREDRKSLDPSILNALNEANEAVRKRMNLAMTEDEICYIHDIVKDLYLENKTPSSL
;
A
#
# COMPACT_ATOMS: atom_id res chain seq x y z
N MET A 1 9.12 37.04 10.63
CA MET A 1 8.88 35.72 11.27
C MET A 1 9.93 34.75 10.74
N LYS A 2 10.68 34.07 11.62
CA LYS A 2 11.77 33.16 11.19
C LYS A 2 11.17 31.86 10.66
N GLN A 3 11.34 31.61 9.35
CA GLN A 3 11.02 30.34 8.71
C GLN A 3 11.96 29.27 9.31
N ARG A 4 11.41 28.30 10.05
CA ARG A 4 12.17 27.16 10.54
C ARG A 4 12.23 26.14 9.42
N ASN A 5 13.37 26.03 8.76
CA ASN A 5 13.67 24.91 7.88
C ASN A 5 13.84 23.65 8.75
N ILE A 6 12.76 22.91 8.95
CA ILE A 6 12.80 21.62 9.64
C ILE A 6 13.35 20.60 8.63
N PHE A 7 14.64 20.32 8.73
CA PHE A 7 15.26 19.22 7.99
C PHE A 7 14.92 17.91 8.71
N VAL A 8 13.77 17.32 8.38
CA VAL A 8 13.37 16.02 8.92
C VAL A 8 14.29 14.96 8.34
N LYS A 9 15.00 14.22 9.20
CA LYS A 9 15.85 13.10 8.79
C LYS A 9 14.99 11.96 8.24
N LYS A 10 15.43 11.30 7.16
CA LYS A 10 14.72 10.15 6.53
C LYS A 10 14.32 9.03 7.52
N SER A 11 15.13 8.79 8.55
CA SER A 11 14.82 7.82 9.61
C SER A 11 13.60 8.22 10.44
N GLU A 12 13.42 9.51 10.67
CA GLU A 12 12.30 10.07 11.41
C GLU A 12 11.02 9.99 10.57
N THR A 13 11.11 10.30 9.28
CA THR A 13 9.98 10.18 8.34
C THR A 13 9.46 8.74 8.24
N ASN A 14 10.35 7.76 8.20
CA ASN A 14 9.96 6.34 8.19
C ASN A 14 9.29 5.92 9.49
N ARG A 15 9.76 6.42 10.64
CA ARG A 15 9.16 6.16 11.96
C ARG A 15 7.73 6.72 12.02
N ILE A 16 7.56 7.97 11.62
CA ILE A 16 6.24 8.63 11.56
C ILE A 16 5.30 7.88 10.62
N THR A 17 5.79 7.46 9.44
CA THR A 17 4.99 6.67 8.48
C THR A 17 4.47 5.38 9.13
N LYS A 18 5.34 4.65 9.83
CA LYS A 18 4.95 3.41 10.52
C LYS A 18 3.91 3.67 11.62
N GLU A 19 4.12 4.69 12.44
CA GLU A 19 3.21 5.06 13.54
C GLU A 19 1.84 5.43 13.01
N VAL A 20 1.76 6.27 11.97
CA VAL A 20 0.47 6.67 11.37
C VAL A 20 -0.28 5.48 10.79
N VAL A 21 0.41 4.55 10.10
CA VAL A 21 -0.24 3.34 9.59
C VAL A 21 -0.70 2.46 10.74
N GLU A 22 0.12 2.25 11.77
CA GLU A 22 -0.25 1.41 12.92
C GLU A 22 -1.47 1.97 13.65
N ASP A 23 -1.49 3.28 13.93
CA ASP A 23 -2.62 3.96 14.57
C ASP A 23 -3.89 3.87 13.72
N SER A 24 -3.79 4.12 12.41
CA SER A 24 -4.94 4.01 11.50
C SER A 24 -5.50 2.59 11.46
N LEU A 25 -4.63 1.58 11.42
CA LEU A 25 -5.05 0.19 11.45
C LEU A 25 -5.64 -0.22 12.80
N ASN A 26 -5.20 0.36 13.92
CA ASN A 26 -5.87 0.14 15.21
C ASN A 26 -7.32 0.65 15.23
N GLU A 27 -7.60 1.74 14.52
CA GLU A 27 -8.96 2.30 14.43
C GLU A 27 -9.84 1.52 13.44
N PHE A 28 -9.28 1.04 12.33
CA PHE A 28 -10.06 0.39 11.26
C PHE A 28 -10.17 -1.12 11.37
N LEU A 29 -9.13 -1.80 11.89
CA LEU A 29 -9.10 -3.26 11.92
C LEU A 29 -9.80 -3.79 13.18
N THR A 30 -10.63 -4.82 12.99
CA THR A 30 -11.32 -5.49 14.10
C THR A 30 -10.71 -6.86 14.44
N TYR A 31 -10.18 -7.58 13.44
CA TYR A 31 -9.80 -8.99 13.54
C TYR A 31 -8.30 -9.22 13.30
N LEU A 32 -7.70 -8.49 12.37
CA LEU A 32 -6.27 -8.53 12.17
C LEU A 32 -5.56 -7.71 13.24
N ASN A 33 -4.53 -8.28 13.85
CA ASN A 33 -3.71 -7.56 14.82
C ASN A 33 -2.84 -6.51 14.08
N PRO A 34 -3.03 -5.20 14.33
CA PRO A 34 -2.34 -4.14 13.59
C PRO A 34 -0.82 -4.25 13.71
N LYS A 35 -0.29 -4.57 14.90
CA LYS A 35 1.15 -4.75 15.12
C LYS A 35 1.74 -5.86 14.28
N LYS A 36 1.02 -6.97 14.12
CA LYS A 36 1.46 -8.09 13.24
C LYS A 36 1.27 -7.75 11.76
N ALA A 37 0.21 -7.02 11.43
CA ALA A 37 -0.06 -6.60 10.06
C ALA A 37 1.04 -5.67 9.52
N ILE A 38 1.58 -4.75 10.32
CA ILE A 38 2.62 -3.80 9.88
C ILE A 38 3.83 -4.49 9.23
N ASP A 39 4.32 -5.59 9.81
CA ASP A 39 5.47 -6.30 9.23
C ASP A 39 5.13 -6.94 7.88
N LEU A 40 3.89 -7.41 7.72
CA LEU A 40 3.37 -7.97 6.46
C LEU A 40 3.23 -6.88 5.40
N LEU A 41 2.67 -5.73 5.78
CA LEU A 41 2.48 -4.55 4.95
C LEU A 41 3.83 -3.95 4.51
N ASN A 42 4.82 -3.94 5.39
CA ASN A 42 6.18 -3.55 5.03
C ASN A 42 6.81 -4.50 4.00
N THR A 43 6.51 -5.81 4.08
CA THR A 43 6.96 -6.78 3.05
C THR A 43 6.28 -6.50 1.72
N PHE A 44 4.96 -6.30 1.74
CA PHE A 44 4.18 -5.98 0.56
C PHE A 44 4.75 -4.74 -0.16
N SER A 45 4.90 -3.62 0.56
CA SER A 45 5.42 -2.38 -0.03
C SER A 45 6.88 -2.49 -0.48
N ALA A 46 7.73 -3.25 0.22
CA ALA A 46 9.11 -3.44 -0.19
C ALA A 46 9.22 -4.19 -1.52
N VAL A 47 8.44 -5.27 -1.69
CA VAL A 47 8.38 -6.03 -2.95
C VAL A 47 7.79 -5.17 -4.06
N LEU A 48 6.73 -4.40 -3.76
CA LEU A 48 6.12 -3.52 -4.75
C LEU A 48 7.09 -2.45 -5.27
N GLU A 49 7.80 -1.77 -4.37
CA GLU A 49 8.83 -0.77 -4.71
C GLU A 49 9.98 -1.39 -5.53
N GLU A 50 10.39 -2.61 -5.18
CA GLU A 50 11.43 -3.34 -5.92
C GLU A 50 10.97 -3.65 -7.35
N LYS A 51 9.78 -4.21 -7.51
CA LYS A 51 9.24 -4.66 -8.81
C LYS A 51 8.92 -3.51 -9.75
N LEU A 52 8.51 -2.37 -9.19
CA LEU A 52 8.24 -1.17 -9.96
C LEU A 52 9.48 -0.28 -10.14
N GLY A 53 10.60 -0.62 -9.50
CA GLY A 53 11.86 0.12 -9.62
C GLY A 53 11.80 1.55 -9.06
N GLN A 54 10.80 1.87 -8.22
CA GLN A 54 10.62 3.20 -7.66
C GLN A 54 10.23 3.16 -6.18
N LYS A 55 10.62 4.20 -5.45
CA LYS A 55 10.22 4.38 -4.05
C LYS A 55 8.88 5.09 -3.98
N ILE A 56 8.03 4.64 -3.07
CA ILE A 56 6.76 5.29 -2.76
C ILE A 56 7.06 6.30 -1.65
N ASP A 57 6.66 7.56 -1.83
CA ASP A 57 6.80 8.56 -0.77
C ASP A 57 5.87 8.26 0.41
N SER A 58 6.10 8.95 1.53
CA SER A 58 5.42 8.65 2.78
C SER A 58 3.91 8.79 2.72
N ALA A 59 3.37 9.81 2.04
CA ALA A 59 1.92 10.02 2.02
C ALA A 59 1.21 8.88 1.28
N HIS A 60 1.73 8.56 0.10
CA HIS A 60 1.23 7.47 -0.73
C HIS A 60 1.44 6.09 -0.08
N LYS A 61 2.56 5.91 0.63
CA LYS A 61 2.84 4.68 1.37
C LYS A 61 1.87 4.48 2.52
N ILE A 62 1.55 5.53 3.28
CA ILE A 62 0.54 5.47 4.35
C ILE A 62 -0.80 5.01 3.75
N ASN A 63 -1.27 5.69 2.70
CA ASN A 63 -2.54 5.37 2.06
C ASN A 63 -2.59 3.92 1.57
N LEU A 64 -1.56 3.50 0.82
CA LEU A 64 -1.44 2.14 0.31
C LEU A 64 -1.50 1.09 1.43
N LEU A 65 -0.70 1.26 2.48
CA LEU A 65 -0.61 0.25 3.54
C LEU A 65 -1.90 0.13 4.35
N ILE A 66 -2.62 1.23 4.57
CA ILE A 66 -3.95 1.18 5.20
C ILE A 66 -4.90 0.34 4.36
N HIS A 67 -5.00 0.62 3.06
CA HIS A 67 -5.92 -0.10 2.17
C HIS A 67 -5.57 -1.58 2.03
N VAL A 68 -4.29 -1.94 1.92
CA VAL A 68 -3.85 -3.34 1.90
C VAL A 68 -4.18 -4.02 3.24
N GLY A 69 -4.02 -3.34 4.38
CA GLY A 69 -4.40 -3.87 5.69
C GLY A 69 -5.89 -4.21 5.76
N CYS A 70 -6.76 -3.29 5.32
CA CYS A 70 -8.20 -3.51 5.29
C CYS A 70 -8.60 -4.61 4.29
N ALA A 71 -7.95 -4.70 3.13
CA ALA A 71 -8.22 -5.76 2.14
C ALA A 71 -7.84 -7.16 2.67
N LEU A 72 -6.73 -7.26 3.40
CA LEU A 72 -6.33 -8.49 4.07
C LEU A 72 -7.34 -8.87 5.17
N GLU A 73 -7.85 -7.91 5.95
CA GLU A 73 -8.87 -8.21 6.97
C GLU A 73 -10.17 -8.70 6.35
N ARG A 74 -10.67 -8.04 5.31
CA ARG A 74 -11.83 -8.51 4.55
C ARG A 74 -11.65 -9.94 4.04
N THR A 75 -10.45 -10.27 3.57
CA THR A 75 -10.11 -11.64 3.18
C THR A 75 -10.20 -12.61 4.36
N VAL A 76 -9.71 -12.24 5.55
CA VAL A 76 -9.78 -13.09 6.76
C VAL A 76 -11.23 -13.40 7.15
N ILE A 77 -12.13 -12.43 7.01
CA ILE A 77 -13.56 -12.61 7.35
C ILE A 77 -14.42 -13.10 6.18
N ASN A 78 -13.82 -13.43 5.03
CA ASN A 78 -14.50 -13.84 3.80
C ASN A 78 -15.50 -12.81 3.25
N ASP A 79 -15.17 -11.52 3.38
CA ASP A 79 -15.96 -10.38 2.90
C ASP A 79 -15.15 -9.51 1.91
N SER A 80 -14.34 -10.17 1.06
CA SER A 80 -13.56 -9.50 0.03
C SER A 80 -14.45 -8.76 -0.96
N LEU A 81 -13.99 -7.58 -1.39
CA LEU A 81 -14.69 -6.78 -2.39
C LEU A 81 -14.69 -7.48 -3.75
N ILE A 82 -15.69 -7.12 -4.57
CA ILE A 82 -15.77 -7.48 -5.99
C ILE A 82 -15.41 -6.25 -6.81
N TYR A 83 -14.47 -6.38 -7.74
CA TYR A 83 -14.06 -5.30 -8.64
C TYR A 83 -15.07 -5.14 -9.77
N ARG A 84 -15.61 -3.93 -9.93
CA ARG A 84 -16.73 -3.66 -10.86
C ARG A 84 -16.37 -2.78 -12.06
N GLU A 85 -15.17 -2.22 -12.08
CA GLU A 85 -14.70 -1.36 -13.17
C GLU A 85 -14.07 -2.17 -14.32
N ASP A 86 -13.74 -1.48 -15.42
CA ASP A 86 -13.15 -2.14 -16.60
C ASP A 86 -11.70 -2.58 -16.37
N ARG A 87 -11.52 -3.90 -16.25
CA ARG A 87 -10.21 -4.54 -16.09
C ARG A 87 -9.25 -4.32 -17.26
N LYS A 88 -9.74 -3.95 -18.45
CA LYS A 88 -8.87 -3.64 -19.61
C LYS A 88 -8.04 -2.38 -19.39
N SER A 89 -8.46 -1.52 -18.47
CA SER A 89 -7.77 -0.27 -18.14
C SER A 89 -6.66 -0.44 -17.08
N LEU A 90 -6.50 -1.67 -16.56
CA LEU A 90 -5.49 -2.02 -15.58
C LEU A 90 -4.14 -2.19 -16.28
N ASP A 91 -3.11 -1.54 -15.75
CA ASP A 91 -1.74 -1.67 -16.24
C ASP A 91 -1.19 -3.06 -15.85
N PRO A 92 -0.85 -3.92 -16.84
CA PRO A 92 -0.37 -5.26 -16.57
C PRO A 92 0.92 -5.30 -15.76
N SER A 93 1.78 -4.28 -15.88
CA SER A 93 3.03 -4.21 -15.13
C SER A 93 2.78 -3.96 -13.64
N ILE A 94 1.84 -3.06 -13.32
CA ILE A 94 1.43 -2.79 -11.94
C ILE A 94 0.73 -4.01 -11.35
N LEU A 95 -0.18 -4.64 -12.11
CA LEU A 95 -0.85 -5.87 -11.66
C LEU A 95 0.15 -6.99 -11.36
N ASN A 96 1.14 -7.21 -12.22
CA ASN A 96 2.15 -8.25 -11.96
C ASN A 96 2.95 -7.94 -10.69
N ALA A 97 3.38 -6.69 -10.49
CA ALA A 97 4.09 -6.28 -9.28
C ALA A 97 3.24 -6.46 -8.01
N LEU A 98 1.93 -6.14 -8.08
CA LEU A 98 0.99 -6.35 -6.99
C LEU A 98 0.78 -7.83 -6.66
N ASN A 99 0.65 -8.67 -7.68
CA ASN A 99 0.53 -10.12 -7.50
C ASN A 99 1.79 -10.72 -6.86
N GLU A 100 2.98 -10.27 -7.25
CA GLU A 100 4.24 -10.70 -6.62
C GLU A 100 4.32 -10.25 -5.15
N ALA A 101 3.91 -9.02 -4.85
CA ALA A 101 3.82 -8.52 -3.47
C ALA A 101 2.79 -9.29 -2.63
N ASN A 102 1.64 -9.63 -3.21
CA ASN A 102 0.59 -10.43 -2.56
C ASN A 102 1.05 -11.88 -2.30
N GLU A 103 1.81 -12.47 -3.22
CA GLU A 103 2.38 -13.80 -3.02
C GLU A 103 3.47 -13.81 -1.93
N ALA A 104 4.25 -12.73 -1.79
CA ALA A 104 5.19 -12.59 -0.67
C ALA A 104 4.46 -12.55 0.69
N VAL A 105 3.31 -11.88 0.74
CA VAL A 105 2.41 -11.89 1.91
C VAL A 105 1.86 -13.30 2.16
N ARG A 106 1.36 -13.98 1.12
CA ARG A 106 0.86 -15.36 1.18
C ARG A 106 1.88 -16.32 1.77
N LYS A 107 3.14 -16.24 1.34
CA LYS A 107 4.23 -17.10 1.86
C LYS A 107 4.51 -16.88 3.35
N ARG A 108 4.28 -15.68 3.89
CA ARG A 108 4.55 -15.37 5.30
C ARG A 108 3.40 -15.74 6.24
N MET A 109 2.15 -15.63 5.79
CA MET A 109 0.98 -15.76 6.66
C MET A 109 -0.13 -16.69 6.15
N ASN A 110 0.07 -17.33 5.00
CA ASN A 110 -0.96 -18.11 4.30
C ASN A 110 -2.27 -17.31 4.10
N LEU A 111 -2.12 -16.00 3.88
CA LEU A 111 -3.20 -15.05 3.64
C LEU A 111 -2.85 -14.26 2.39
N ALA A 112 -3.81 -14.11 1.47
CA ALA A 112 -3.62 -13.39 0.21
C ALA A 112 -4.90 -12.67 -0.17
N MET A 113 -4.78 -11.43 -0.63
CA MET A 113 -5.89 -10.70 -1.21
C MET A 113 -6.41 -11.42 -2.46
N THR A 114 -7.72 -11.31 -2.74
CA THR A 114 -8.33 -11.81 -3.97
C THR A 114 -7.91 -10.98 -5.18
N GLU A 115 -8.13 -11.50 -6.38
CA GLU A 115 -7.87 -10.75 -7.63
C GLU A 115 -8.66 -9.44 -7.70
N ASP A 116 -9.87 -9.43 -7.16
CA ASP A 116 -10.73 -8.24 -7.08
C ASP A 116 -10.14 -7.16 -6.17
N GLU A 117 -9.69 -7.54 -4.97
CA GLU A 117 -9.01 -6.63 -4.06
C GLU A 117 -7.74 -6.07 -4.70
N ILE A 118 -6.96 -6.92 -5.39
CA ILE A 118 -5.77 -6.49 -6.13
C ILE A 118 -6.10 -5.44 -7.20
N CYS A 119 -7.26 -5.52 -7.85
CA CYS A 119 -7.68 -4.50 -8.81
C CYS A 119 -7.99 -3.15 -8.14
N TYR A 120 -8.60 -3.13 -6.95
CA TYR A 120 -8.76 -1.89 -6.20
C TYR A 120 -7.43 -1.33 -5.69
N ILE A 121 -6.50 -2.19 -5.25
CA ILE A 121 -5.14 -1.75 -4.89
C ILE A 121 -4.40 -1.20 -6.12
N HIS A 122 -4.62 -1.79 -7.29
CA HIS A 122 -4.09 -1.25 -8.54
C HIS A 122 -4.54 0.19 -8.77
N ASP A 123 -5.81 0.52 -8.56
CA ASP A 123 -6.30 1.89 -8.78
C ASP A 123 -5.64 2.88 -7.83
N ILE A 124 -5.46 2.51 -6.55
CA ILE A 124 -4.69 3.30 -5.58
C ILE A 124 -3.25 3.52 -6.06
N VAL A 125 -2.61 2.47 -6.58
CA VAL A 125 -1.22 2.52 -7.03
C VAL A 125 -1.09 3.31 -8.32
N LYS A 126 -2.03 3.20 -9.26
CA LYS A 126 -2.05 3.90 -10.55
C LYS A 126 -2.03 5.42 -10.35
N ASP A 127 -2.81 5.93 -9.40
CA ASP A 127 -2.86 7.35 -9.10
C ASP A 127 -1.47 7.89 -8.68
N LEU A 128 -0.68 7.08 -7.96
CA LEU A 128 0.71 7.39 -7.62
C LEU A 128 1.57 7.66 -8.86
N TYR A 129 1.39 6.86 -9.92
CA TYR A 129 2.16 6.99 -11.15
C TYR A 129 1.67 8.11 -12.06
N LEU A 130 0.38 8.44 -12.00
CA LEU A 130 -0.20 9.53 -12.76
C LEU A 130 0.24 10.89 -12.20
N GLU A 131 0.33 11.02 -10.88
CA GLU A 131 0.83 12.23 -10.22
C GLU A 131 2.33 12.46 -10.50
N ASN A 132 3.15 11.40 -10.48
CA ASN A 132 4.59 11.48 -10.76
C ASN A 132 4.94 11.65 -12.26
N LYS A 133 3.95 11.56 -13.16
CA LYS A 133 4.10 11.79 -14.62
C LYS A 133 3.67 13.18 -15.08
N THR A 134 3.26 14.08 -14.20
CA THR A 134 3.22 15.50 -14.58
C THR A 134 4.67 16.02 -14.63
N PRO A 135 5.21 16.38 -15.82
CA PRO A 135 6.42 17.17 -15.83
C PRO A 135 6.07 18.48 -15.14
N SER A 136 6.95 18.95 -14.26
CA SER A 136 7.07 20.39 -14.00
C SER A 136 7.28 21.09 -15.34
N SER A 137 6.19 21.51 -15.96
CA SER A 137 6.17 22.34 -17.15
C SER A 137 5.10 23.41 -16.96
N LEU A 138 5.47 24.47 -16.25
CA LEU A 138 5.72 25.81 -16.79
C LEU A 138 6.36 26.70 -15.71
#